data_AF-A0A8D5ZG94-F1
#
_entry.id   AF-A0A8D5ZG94-F1
#
_cell.length_a   1.000
_cell.length_b   1.000
_cell.length_c   1.000
_cell.angle_alpha   90.00
_cell.angle_beta   90.00
_cell.angle_gamma   90.00
#
_symmetry.space_group_name_H-M   'P 1'
#
loop_
_entity.id
_entity.type
_entity.pdbx_description
1 polymer ?
#
loop_
_entity_poly.entity_id
_entity_poly.type
_entity_poly.pdbx_seq_one_letter_code
_entity_poly.pdbx_strand_id
1 'polypeptide(L)' 'MLLNKHMLMRIEDKDEKGEGYLVIESKEDFKKFKEDLLRLAREKAKARKPSYETQPPK' A
#
# COMPACT_ATOMS: atom_id res chain seq x y z
N MET A 1 -24.67 5.72 19.86
CA MET A 1 -23.45 6.38 19.35
C MET A 1 -22.73 5.38 18.48
N LEU A 2 -22.60 5.65 17.17
CA LEU A 2 -21.99 4.73 16.20
C LEU A 2 -20.55 4.43 16.60
N LEU A 3 -20.26 3.18 16.98
CA LEU A 3 -18.90 2.67 16.97
C LEU A 3 -18.54 2.35 15.51
N ASN A 4 -18.36 3.39 14.70
CA ASN A 4 -17.65 3.24 13.42
C ASN A 4 -16.23 2.82 13.78
N LYS A 5 -16.00 1.51 13.86
CA LYS A 5 -14.70 0.91 14.15
C LYS A 5 -13.78 1.23 12.97
N HIS A 6 -13.15 2.40 13.09
CA HIS A 6 -12.10 2.88 12.23
C HIS A 6 -11.01 1.81 12.10
N MET A 7 -10.51 1.64 10.88
CA MET A 7 -9.41 0.72 10.56
C MET A 7 -8.29 0.85 11.61
N LEU A 8 -7.98 -0.24 12.32
CA LEU A 8 -6.94 -0.31 13.35
C LEU A 8 -5.59 -0.55 12.68
N MET A 9 -5.13 0.42 11.88
CA MET A 9 -3.78 0.41 11.31
C MET A 9 -2.94 1.44 12.06
N ARG A 10 -1.97 0.95 12.81
CA ARG A 10 -0.99 1.78 13.53
C ARG A 10 0.41 1.38 13.11
N ILE A 11 1.28 2.38 12.94
CA ILE A 11 2.71 2.16 12.84
C ILE A 11 3.19 2.10 14.28
N GLU A 12 3.57 0.92 14.77
CA GLU A 12 4.18 0.79 16.08
C GLU A 12 5.66 0.58 15.92
N ASP A 13 6.40 1.28 16.78
CA ASP A 13 7.74 0.96 17.26
C ASP A 13 8.81 0.73 16.17
N LYS A 14 10.03 1.15 16.47
CA LYS A 14 11.11 1.15 15.49
C LYS A 14 12.01 -0.03 15.78
N ASP A 15 12.33 -0.82 14.76
CA ASP A 15 13.36 -1.84 14.91
C ASP A 15 14.73 -1.20 15.26
N GLU A 16 15.73 -2.03 15.51
CA GLU A 16 17.09 -1.57 15.85
C GLU A 16 17.72 -0.68 14.75
N LYS A 17 17.13 -0.66 13.55
CA LYS A 17 17.55 0.14 12.39
C LYS A 17 16.69 1.39 12.18
N GLY A 18 15.67 1.61 13.02
CA GLY A 18 14.78 2.76 12.94
C GLY A 18 13.56 2.56 12.03
N GLU A 19 13.36 1.35 11.48
CA GLU A 19 12.25 1.04 10.58
C GLU A 19 10.99 0.71 11.39
N GLY A 20 9.91 1.43 11.12
CA GLY A 20 8.63 1.22 11.78
C GLY A 20 7.86 0.05 11.18
N TYR A 21 7.19 -0.74 12.01
CA TYR A 21 6.35 -1.84 11.54
C TYR A 21 4.87 -1.48 11.54
N LEU A 22 4.17 -1.97 10.51
CA LEU A 22 2.71 -1.82 10.41
C LEU A 22 2.04 -2.96 11.18
N VAL A 23 1.30 -2.62 12.23
CA VAL A 23 0.50 -3.59 12.98
C VAL A 23 -0.93 -3.59 12.44
N ILE A 24 -1.42 -4.78 12.11
CA ILE A 24 -2.78 -5.02 11.63
C ILE A 24 -3.41 -6.08 12.54
N GLU A 25 -4.45 -5.68 13.29
CA GLU A 25 -5.01 -6.50 14.36
C GLU A 25 -6.14 -7.44 13.90
N SER A 26 -6.70 -7.21 12.70
CA SER A 26 -7.80 -8.00 12.16
C SER A 26 -7.47 -8.60 10.79
N LYS A 27 -7.94 -9.83 10.57
CA LYS A 27 -7.87 -10.49 9.26
C LYS A 27 -8.64 -9.73 8.18
N GLU A 28 -9.74 -9.07 8.55
CA GLU A 28 -10.54 -8.26 7.63
C GLU A 28 -9.78 -7.00 7.19
N ASP A 29 -9.14 -6.32 8.15
CA ASP A 29 -8.30 -5.15 7.86
C ASP A 29 -7.08 -5.53 7.01
N PHE A 30 -6.47 -6.70 7.27
CA PHE A 30 -5.38 -7.21 6.44
C PHE A 30 -5.82 -7.48 5.00
N LYS A 31 -6.99 -8.10 4.83
CA LYS A 31 -7.54 -8.37 3.49
C LYS A 31 -7.78 -7.07 2.72
N LYS A 32 -8.40 -6.08 3.38
CA LYS A 32 -8.64 -4.75 2.80
C LYS A 32 -7.35 -4.03 2.42
N PHE A 33 -6.37 -4.01 3.34
CA PHE A 33 -5.04 -3.44 3.09
C PHE A 33 -4.35 -4.09 1.89
N LYS A 34 -4.39 -5.42 1.79
CA LYS A 34 -3.81 -6.17 0.67
C LYS A 34 -4.49 -5.84 -0.66
N GLU A 35 -5.82 -5.74 -0.68
CA GLU A 35 -6.57 -5.36 -1.88
C GLU A 35 -6.23 -3.94 -2.35
N ASP A 36 -6.13 -2.98 -1.42
CA ASP A 36 -5.73 -1.61 -1.73
C ASP A 36 -4.29 -1.51 -2.25
N LEU A 37 -3.34 -2.23 -1.66
CA LEU A 37 -1.96 -2.31 -2.15
C LEU A 37 -1.91 -2.84 -3.59
N LEU A 38 -2.65 -3.92 -3.88
CA LEU A 38 -2.70 -4.49 -5.23
C LEU A 38 -3.35 -3.54 -6.23
N ARG A 39 -4.38 -2.79 -5.83
CA ARG A 39 -5.01 -1.77 -6.67
C ARG A 39 -4.01 -0.67 -7.04
N LEU A 40 -3.30 -0.11 -6.06
CA LEU A 40 -2.28 0.92 -6.28
C LEU A 40 -1.13 0.43 -7.16
N ALA A 41 -0.67 -0.80 -6.96
CA ALA A 41 0.37 -1.41 -7.79
C ALA A 41 -0.08 -1.53 -9.26
N ARG A 42 -1.33 -1.95 -9.50
CA ARG A 42 -1.91 -2.03 -10.85
C ARG A 42 -2.07 -0.65 -11.49
N GLU A 43 -2.50 0.35 -10.74
CA GLU A 43 -2.59 1.73 -11.23
C GLU A 43 -1.21 2.27 -11.63
N LYS A 44 -0.18 2.06 -10.80
CA LYS A 44 1.21 2.43 -11.14
C LYS A 44 1.75 1.67 -12.34
N ALA A 45 1.42 0.39 -12.47
CA ALA A 45 1.82 -0.42 -13.62
C ALA A 45 1.17 0.09 -14.91
N LYS A 46 -0.12 0.47 -14.88
CA LYS A 46 -0.83 1.08 -16.02
C LYS A 46 -0.30 2.47 -16.37
N ALA A 47 0.14 3.25 -15.39
CA ALA A 47 0.71 4.57 -15.59
C ALA A 47 2.14 4.54 -16.17
N ARG A 48 2.81 3.38 -16.16
CA ARG A 48 4.11 3.20 -16.81
C ARG A 48 3.89 3.15 -18.32
N LYS A 49 4.32 4.19 -19.03
CA LYS A 49 4.42 4.13 -20.50
C LYS A 49 5.39 3.02 -20.93
N PRO A 50 5.12 2.27 -21.99
CA PRO A 50 6.10 1.35 -22.56
C PRO A 50 7.36 2.14 -22.96
N SER A 51 8.53 1.59 -22.66
CA SER A 51 9.84 2.23 -22.91
C SER A 51 10.09 2.57 -24.39
N TYR A 52 9.34 1.95 -25.30
CA TYR A 52 9.38 2.22 -26.74
C TYR A 52 8.89 3.64 -27.10
N GLU A 53 7.94 4.23 -26.36
CA GLU A 53 7.41 5.59 -26.65
C GLU A 53 8.33 6.71 -26.15
N THR A 54 9.37 6.39 -25.38
CA THR A 54 10.31 7.35 -24.79
C THR A 54 11.68 7.34 -25.47
N GLN A 55 11.88 6.50 -26.49
CA GLN A 55 13.08 6.59 -27.32
C GLN A 55 12.93 7.76 -28.30
N PRO A 56 13.87 8.71 -28.34
CA PRO A 56 13.89 9.72 -29.40
C PRO A 56 14.04 9.00 -30.75
N PRO A 57 13.42 9.51 -31.83
CA PRO A 57 13.62 8.95 -33.16
C PRO A 57 15.13 8.95 -33.47
N LYS A 58 15.60 7.83 -34.04
CA LYS A 58 16.99 7.66 -34.50
C LYS A 58 17.34 8.65 -35.60
#